data_AF-G2Z6X7-F1
#
_entry.id   AF-G2Z6X7-F1
#
_cell.length_a   1.000
_cell.length_b   1.000
_cell.length_c   1.000
_cell.angle_alpha   90.00
_cell.angle_beta   90.00
_cell.angle_gamma   90.00
#
_symmetry.space_group_name_H-M   'P 1'
#
loop_
_entity.id
_entity.type
_entity.pdbx_description
1 polymer ?
#
loop_
_entity_poly.entity_id
_entity_poly.type
_entity_poly.pdbx_seq_one_letter_code
_entity_poly.pdbx_strand_id
1 'polypeptide(L)'
;MIDINNPNSEYIFKACGFLDRLKNYTCEYILQSFEERQEIFGKMTSECDELILFSKKNFKNQSNEIEKLTNEVKLEIQKLKSIKNKTDENNCTVCNAELKTIDTLIKDKDFRYITICGDCPNKIVNLLNKLEEPTGVMWI
;
A
#
# COMPACT_ATOMS: atom_id res chain seq x y z
N MET A 1 21.03 4.21 7.05
CA MET A 1 21.79 4.80 5.91
C MET A 1 22.30 3.63 5.09
N ILE A 2 21.64 3.35 3.96
CA ILE A 2 22.03 2.26 3.06
C ILE A 2 23.46 2.48 2.56
N ASP A 3 24.27 1.43 2.64
CA ASP A 3 25.48 1.34 1.83
C ASP A 3 25.06 1.16 0.37
N ILE A 4 25.14 2.23 -0.41
CA ILE A 4 24.77 2.26 -1.83
C ILE A 4 25.57 1.22 -2.64
N ASN A 5 26.71 0.77 -2.10
CA ASN A 5 27.55 -0.26 -2.72
C ASN A 5 27.10 -1.69 -2.38
N ASN A 6 26.09 -1.87 -1.52
CA ASN A 6 25.52 -3.18 -1.28
C ASN A 6 24.85 -3.68 -2.58
N PRO A 7 25.18 -4.90 -3.05
CA PRO A 7 24.63 -5.44 -4.30
C PRO A 7 23.10 -5.55 -4.31
N ASN A 8 22.45 -5.50 -3.14
CA ASN A 8 21.00 -5.56 -2.99
C ASN A 8 20.33 -4.18 -2.96
N SER A 9 21.08 -3.08 -2.94
CA SER A 9 20.52 -1.71 -2.81
C SER A 9 19.49 -1.39 -3.89
N GLU A 10 19.78 -1.72 -5.15
CA GLU A 10 18.84 -1.52 -6.26
C GLU A 10 17.52 -2.29 -6.02
N TYR A 11 17.60 -3.51 -5.49
CA TYR A 11 16.42 -4.33 -5.24
C TYR A 11 15.59 -3.81 -4.08
N ILE A 12 16.26 -3.34 -3.03
CA ILE A 12 15.64 -2.71 -1.86
C ILE A 12 14.92 -1.42 -2.27
N PHE A 13 15.54 -0.55 -3.08
CA PHE A 13 14.89 0.64 -3.63
C PHE A 13 13.68 0.30 -4.49
N LYS A 14 13.79 -0.71 -5.35
CA LYS A 14 12.66 -1.14 -6.19
C LYS A 14 11.52 -1.73 -5.36
N ALA A 15 11.83 -2.48 -4.31
CA ALA A 15 10.85 -2.97 -3.34
C ALA A 15 10.15 -1.82 -2.61
N CYS A 16 10.89 -0.80 -2.18
CA CYS A 16 10.33 0.42 -1.59
C CYS A 16 9.29 1.05 -2.51
N GLY A 17 9.60 1.17 -3.80
CA GLY A 17 8.66 1.70 -4.79
C GLY A 17 7.35 0.90 -4.89
N PHE A 18 7.38 -0.43 -4.78
CA PHE A 18 6.15 -1.24 -4.73
C PHE A 18 5.33 -0.93 -3.46
N LEU A 19 5.99 -0.90 -2.30
CA LEU A 19 5.33 -0.64 -1.02
C LEU A 19 4.72 0.77 -0.96
N ASP A 20 5.43 1.78 -1.46
CA ASP A 20 4.96 3.17 -1.48
C ASP A 20 3.77 3.35 -2.42
N ARG A 21 3.78 2.73 -3.61
CA ARG A 21 2.61 2.76 -4.50
C ARG A 21 1.40 2.11 -3.84
N LEU A 22 1.58 0.96 -3.18
CA LEU A 22 0.50 0.30 -2.45
C LEU A 22 -0.04 1.15 -1.29
N LYS A 23 0.84 1.82 -0.53
CA LYS A 23 0.45 2.77 0.53
C LYS A 23 -0.31 3.96 -0.07
N ASN A 24 0.14 4.54 -1.17
CA ASN A 24 -0.55 5.66 -1.82
C ASN A 24 -1.96 5.29 -2.27
N TYR A 25 -2.16 4.09 -2.82
CA TYR A 25 -3.51 3.61 -3.16
C TYR A 25 -4.44 3.53 -1.94
N THR A 26 -3.90 3.30 -0.73
CA THR A 26 -4.71 3.31 0.50
C THR A 26 -5.27 4.68 0.87
N CYS A 27 -4.60 5.75 0.46
CA CYS A 27 -5.10 7.12 0.61
C CYS A 27 -6.05 7.51 -0.53
N GLU A 28 -5.91 6.87 -1.70
CA GLU A 28 -6.73 7.16 -2.88
C GLU A 28 -8.12 6.52 -2.76
N TYR A 29 -8.19 5.19 -2.56
CA TYR A 29 -9.47 4.48 -2.68
C TYR A 29 -10.52 4.93 -1.66
N ILE A 30 -10.11 5.49 -0.51
CA ILE A 30 -11.03 5.90 0.57
C ILE A 30 -11.90 7.10 0.19
N LEU A 31 -11.53 7.82 -0.89
CA LEU A 31 -12.23 9.01 -1.40
C LEU A 31 -13.05 8.74 -2.65
N GLN A 32 -12.80 7.61 -3.33
CA GLN A 32 -13.31 7.36 -4.66
C GLN A 32 -14.68 6.68 -4.64
N SER A 33 -15.43 6.82 -5.73
CA SER A 33 -16.71 6.12 -5.94
C SER A 33 -16.53 4.60 -5.91
N PHE A 34 -17.63 3.84 -5.85
CA PHE A 34 -17.54 2.38 -5.85
C PHE A 34 -16.84 1.87 -7.12
N GLU A 35 -17.19 2.43 -8.28
CA GLU A 35 -16.67 2.05 -9.59
C GLU A 35 -15.17 2.35 -9.71
N GLU A 36 -14.74 3.57 -9.38
CA GLU A 36 -13.32 3.98 -9.43
C GLU A 36 -12.45 3.17 -8.45
N ARG A 37 -12.99 2.82 -7.27
CA ARG A 37 -12.29 1.94 -6.33
C ARG A 37 -12.01 0.56 -6.91
N GLN A 38 -12.90 0.02 -7.75
CA GLN A 38 -12.65 -1.29 -8.37
C GLN A 38 -11.41 -1.24 -9.26
N GLU A 39 -11.19 -0.13 -9.95
CA GLU A 39 -10.00 0.09 -10.76
C GLU A 39 -8.75 0.19 -9.89
N ILE A 40 -8.80 0.96 -8.80
CA ILE A 40 -7.68 1.08 -7.85
C ILE A 40 -7.35 -0.28 -7.23
N PHE A 41 -8.32 -1.05 -6.78
CA PHE A 41 -8.09 -2.40 -6.27
C PHE A 41 -7.51 -3.34 -7.32
N GLY A 42 -7.86 -3.15 -8.61
CA GLY A 42 -7.22 -3.82 -9.73
C GLY A 42 -5.73 -3.49 -9.83
N LYS A 43 -5.38 -2.19 -9.80
CA LYS A 43 -3.99 -1.73 -9.81
C LYS A 43 -3.20 -2.27 -8.61
N MET A 44 -3.76 -2.18 -7.41
CA MET A 44 -3.14 -2.73 -6.19
C MET A 44 -2.87 -4.24 -6.31
N THR A 45 -3.81 -4.99 -6.89
CA THR A 45 -3.63 -6.43 -7.10
C THR A 45 -2.49 -6.70 -8.09
N SER A 46 -2.39 -5.92 -9.17
CA SER A 46 -1.29 -6.02 -10.14
C SER A 46 0.07 -5.74 -9.51
N GLU A 47 0.17 -4.68 -8.70
CA GLU A 47 1.41 -4.35 -7.96
C GLU A 47 1.82 -5.47 -7.00
N CYS A 48 0.85 -6.12 -6.34
CA CYS A 48 1.12 -7.30 -5.51
C CYS A 48 1.70 -8.46 -6.33
N ASP A 49 1.13 -8.74 -7.50
CA ASP A 49 1.61 -9.81 -8.39
C ASP A 49 3.02 -9.51 -8.91
N GLU A 50 3.30 -8.26 -9.28
CA GLU A 50 4.63 -7.81 -9.68
C GLU A 50 5.65 -7.91 -8.54
N LEU A 51 5.29 -7.53 -7.32
CA LEU A 51 6.15 -7.69 -6.14
C LEU A 51 6.47 -9.16 -5.87
N ILE A 52 5.49 -10.06 -6.00
CA ILE A 52 5.72 -11.51 -5.84
C ILE A 52 6.71 -12.00 -6.89
N LEU A 53 6.50 -11.67 -8.17
CA LEU A 53 7.41 -12.07 -9.25
C LEU A 53 8.82 -11.51 -9.06
N PHE A 54 8.90 -10.23 -8.67
CA PHE A 54 10.15 -9.56 -8.38
C PHE A 54 10.90 -10.21 -7.21
N SER A 55 10.20 -10.55 -6.13
CA SER A 55 10.81 -11.13 -4.94
C SER A 55 11.35 -12.53 -5.17
N LYS A 56 10.66 -13.37 -5.95
CA LYS A 56 11.15 -14.70 -6.34
C LYS A 56 12.48 -14.64 -7.09
N LYS A 57 12.68 -13.57 -7.87
CA LYS A 57 13.91 -13.38 -8.65
C LYS A 57 15.07 -12.84 -7.81
N ASN A 58 14.80 -11.90 -6.90
CA ASN A 58 15.85 -11.08 -6.26
C ASN A 58 16.02 -11.31 -4.75
N PHE A 59 15.02 -11.86 -4.06
CA PHE A 59 15.03 -12.11 -2.61
C PHE A 59 14.83 -13.60 -2.29
N LYS A 60 15.66 -14.49 -2.86
CA LYS A 60 15.43 -15.95 -2.82
C LYS A 60 15.22 -16.53 -1.42
N ASN A 61 15.87 -15.97 -0.41
CA ASN A 61 15.76 -16.46 0.97
C ASN A 61 14.49 -15.95 1.67
N GLN A 62 13.97 -14.79 1.26
CA GLN A 62 12.80 -14.12 1.85
C GLN A 62 11.55 -14.24 0.98
N SER A 63 11.66 -14.75 -0.25
CA SER A 63 10.58 -14.71 -1.24
C SER A 63 9.30 -15.40 -0.77
N ASN A 64 9.40 -16.47 0.01
CA ASN A 64 8.24 -17.17 0.56
C ASN A 64 7.49 -16.31 1.59
N GLU A 65 8.21 -15.57 2.42
CA GLU A 65 7.63 -14.67 3.40
C GLU A 65 7.01 -13.45 2.72
N ILE A 66 7.72 -12.85 1.75
CA ILE A 66 7.20 -11.76 0.93
C ILE A 66 5.92 -12.20 0.21
N GLU A 67 5.93 -13.38 -0.40
CA GLU A 67 4.76 -13.93 -1.11
C GLU A 67 3.58 -14.16 -0.16
N LYS A 68 3.84 -14.72 1.03
CA LYS A 68 2.80 -14.91 2.05
C LYS A 68 2.14 -13.59 2.45
N LEU A 69 2.94 -12.60 2.87
CA LEU A 69 2.45 -11.30 3.29
C LEU A 69 1.74 -10.55 2.15
N THR A 70 2.27 -10.63 0.94
CA THR A 70 1.65 -10.03 -0.24
C THR A 70 0.32 -10.68 -0.59
N ASN A 71 0.19 -12.00 -0.42
CA ASN A 71 -1.10 -12.67 -0.57
C ASN A 71 -2.10 -12.28 0.52
N GLU A 72 -1.65 -12.03 1.76
CA GLU A 72 -2.52 -11.48 2.80
C GLU A 72 -3.03 -10.07 2.44
N VAL A 73 -2.20 -9.23 1.81
CA VAL A 73 -2.62 -7.92 1.26
C VAL A 73 -3.69 -8.12 0.19
N LYS A 74 -3.47 -9.03 -0.77
CA LYS A 74 -4.46 -9.34 -1.82
C LYS A 74 -5.80 -9.81 -1.24
N LEU A 75 -5.77 -10.68 -0.22
CA LEU A 75 -6.99 -11.14 0.44
C LEU A 75 -7.75 -9.99 1.10
N GLU A 76 -7.05 -9.04 1.72
CA GLU A 76 -7.70 -7.87 2.30
C GLU A 76 -8.27 -6.95 1.23
N ILE A 77 -7.54 -6.72 0.14
CA ILE A 77 -8.06 -5.99 -1.04
C ILE A 77 -9.37 -6.62 -1.53
N GLN A 78 -9.42 -7.95 -1.69
CA GLN A 78 -10.65 -8.63 -2.14
C GLN A 78 -11.82 -8.44 -1.18
N LYS A 79 -11.57 -8.42 0.14
CA LYS A 79 -12.63 -8.13 1.13
C LYS A 79 -13.15 -6.71 0.96
N LEU A 80 -12.27 -5.71 0.90
CA LEU A 80 -12.66 -4.31 0.75
C LEU A 80 -13.38 -4.06 -0.58
N LYS A 81 -12.93 -4.74 -1.65
CA LYS A 81 -13.53 -4.68 -2.99
C LYS A 81 -15.02 -5.07 -2.99
N SER A 82 -15.43 -5.98 -2.12
CA SER A 82 -16.81 -6.46 -2.01
C SER A 82 -17.77 -5.51 -1.28
N ILE A 83 -17.23 -4.46 -0.63
CA ILE A 83 -18.03 -3.54 0.19
C ILE A 83 -18.68 -2.48 -0.69
N LYS A 84 -20.01 -2.52 -0.77
CA LYS A 84 -20.83 -1.52 -1.45
C LYS A 84 -21.78 -0.86 -0.45
N ASN A 85 -21.26 0.15 0.25
CA ASN A 85 -22.02 0.93 1.22
C ASN A 85 -22.46 2.27 0.62
N LYS A 86 -23.61 2.77 1.07
CA LYS A 86 -23.90 4.22 0.99
C LYS A 86 -23.10 4.89 2.10
N THR A 87 -22.41 5.97 1.76
CA THR A 87 -21.56 6.69 2.71
C THR A 87 -21.98 8.14 2.79
N ASP A 88 -21.78 8.73 3.95
CA ASP A 88 -22.04 10.14 4.19
C ASP A 88 -20.93 11.01 3.58
N GLU A 89 -21.22 12.28 3.35
CA GLU A 89 -20.21 13.24 2.89
C GLU A 89 -19.08 13.36 3.93
N ASN A 90 -17.83 13.44 3.46
CA ASN A 90 -16.60 13.46 4.26
C ASN A 90 -16.26 12.16 5.02
N ASN A 91 -17.02 11.08 4.84
CA ASN A 91 -16.69 9.77 5.37
C ASN A 91 -15.98 8.90 4.33
N CYS A 92 -15.24 7.90 4.81
CA CYS A 92 -14.58 6.92 3.98
C CYS A 92 -15.61 6.16 3.15
N THR A 93 -15.42 6.14 1.83
CA THR A 93 -16.38 5.49 0.91
C THR A 93 -16.48 3.97 1.09
N VAL A 94 -15.55 3.36 1.85
CA VAL A 94 -15.50 1.92 2.17
C VAL A 94 -16.21 1.61 3.49
N CYS A 95 -15.71 2.12 4.62
CA CYS A 95 -16.22 1.76 5.95
C CYS A 95 -17.16 2.80 6.57
N ASN A 96 -17.43 3.91 5.89
CA ASN A 96 -18.21 5.05 6.40
C ASN A 96 -17.66 5.68 7.69
N ALA A 97 -16.39 5.44 8.04
CA ALA A 97 -15.74 6.11 9.16
C ALA A 97 -15.33 7.53 8.76
N GLU A 98 -15.27 8.43 9.74
CA GLU A 98 -14.83 9.82 9.55
C GLU A 98 -13.38 9.87 9.03
N LEU A 99 -13.16 10.66 7.98
CA LEU A 99 -11.84 10.86 7.40
C LEU A 99 -11.07 11.94 8.15
N LYS A 100 -9.74 11.77 8.24
CA LYS A 100 -8.85 12.76 8.82
C LYS A 100 -7.92 13.31 7.76
N THR A 101 -7.89 14.63 7.61
CA THR A 101 -6.95 15.32 6.74
C THR A 101 -5.84 15.96 7.57
N ILE A 102 -4.60 15.67 7.21
CA ILE A 102 -3.40 16.11 7.93
C ILE A 102 -2.58 17.02 7.01
N ASP A 103 -2.11 18.17 7.53
CA ASP A 103 -1.08 18.99 6.85
C ASP A 103 0.28 18.31 7.05
N THR A 104 0.89 17.88 5.96
CA THR A 104 2.17 17.16 5.95
C THR A 104 3.37 18.08 6.16
N LEU A 105 3.15 19.40 6.25
CA LEU A 105 4.17 20.46 6.30
C LEU A 105 5.06 20.54 5.06
N ILE A 106 4.73 19.77 4.00
CA ILE A 106 5.42 19.84 2.72
C ILE A 106 4.98 21.12 2.00
N LYS A 107 5.97 21.89 1.51
CA LYS A 107 5.71 23.16 0.80
C LYS A 107 5.02 22.97 -0.54
N ASP A 108 5.23 21.82 -1.16
CA ASP A 108 4.59 21.45 -2.41
C ASP A 108 3.09 21.29 -2.20
N LYS A 109 2.29 22.01 -3.01
CA LYS A 109 0.84 22.05 -2.86
C LYS A 109 0.21 20.69 -3.09
N ASP A 110 0.81 19.86 -3.94
CA ASP A 110 0.26 18.57 -4.33
C ASP A 110 0.43 17.52 -3.22
N PHE A 111 1.35 17.75 -2.29
CA PHE A 111 1.65 16.85 -1.17
C PHE A 111 1.33 17.44 0.20
N ARG A 112 0.86 18.70 0.24
CA ARG A 112 0.63 19.44 1.48
C ARG A 112 -0.42 18.80 2.38
N TYR A 113 -1.43 18.16 1.79
CA TYR A 113 -2.50 17.54 2.55
C TYR A 113 -2.61 16.05 2.21
N ILE A 114 -2.75 15.23 3.24
CA ILE A 114 -3.05 13.81 3.12
C ILE A 114 -4.33 13.50 3.88
N THR A 115 -5.26 12.83 3.20
CA THR A 115 -6.47 12.31 3.81
C THR A 115 -6.30 10.84 4.11
N ILE A 116 -6.62 10.41 5.32
CA ILE A 116 -6.54 9.02 5.78
C ILE A 116 -7.85 8.56 6.39
N CYS A 117 -8.09 7.26 6.28
CA CYS A 117 -9.12 6.56 7.05
C CYS A 117 -8.43 5.76 8.17
N GLY A 118 -8.92 5.92 9.39
CA GLY A 118 -8.37 5.24 10.57
C GLY A 118 -8.84 3.79 10.75
N ASP A 119 -9.67 3.25 9.85
CA ASP A 119 -10.28 1.92 10.00
C ASP A 119 -9.90 0.96 8.87
N CYS A 120 -10.50 1.13 7.68
CA CYS A 120 -10.39 0.13 6.61
C CYS A 120 -8.98 -0.08 6.02
N PRO A 121 -8.08 0.92 5.94
CA PRO A 121 -6.77 0.70 5.35
C PRO A 121 -5.75 0.11 6.33
N ASN A 122 -6.01 0.18 7.65
CA ASN A 122 -5.03 -0.19 8.68
C ASN A 122 -4.43 -1.57 8.48
N LYS A 123 -5.24 -2.54 8.09
CA LYS A 123 -4.76 -3.91 7.92
C LYS A 123 -3.81 -4.03 6.72
N ILE A 124 -4.13 -3.37 5.60
CA ILE A 124 -3.23 -3.29 4.45
C ILE A 124 -1.95 -2.57 4.85
N VAL A 125 -2.04 -1.39 5.47
CA VAL A 125 -0.88 -0.60 5.91
C VAL A 125 0.02 -1.40 6.86
N ASN A 126 -0.54 -2.12 7.82
CA ASN A 126 0.23 -2.96 8.74
C ASN A 126 0.93 -4.12 8.03
N LEU A 127 0.30 -4.74 7.03
CA LEU A 127 0.93 -5.78 6.22
C LEU A 127 2.06 -5.21 5.34
N LEU A 128 1.88 -4.01 4.79
CA LEU A 128 2.91 -3.31 4.02
C LEU A 128 4.10 -2.92 4.91
N ASN A 129 3.86 -2.47 6.13
CA ASN A 129 4.94 -2.19 7.09
C ASN A 129 5.70 -3.48 7.47
N LYS A 130 5.00 -4.62 7.62
CA LYS A 130 5.66 -5.92 7.82
C LYS A 130 6.49 -6.38 6.63
N LEU A 131 6.13 -5.97 5.41
CA LEU A 131 6.91 -6.26 4.21
C LEU A 131 8.24 -5.50 4.16
N GLU A 132 8.40 -4.42 4.94
CA GLU A 132 9.64 -3.62 4.92
C GLU A 132 10.87 -4.38 5.44
N GLU A 133 10.69 -5.28 6.41
CA GLU A 133 11.77 -6.10 6.94
C GLU A 133 12.30 -7.12 5.92
N PRO A 134 11.48 -8.05 5.38
CA PRO A 134 11.98 -9.05 4.43
C PRO A 134 12.41 -8.46 3.08
N THR A 135 11.98 -7.23 2.75
CA THR A 135 12.44 -6.50 1.56
C THR A 135 13.65 -5.60 1.81
N GLY A 136 14.06 -5.45 3.08
CA GLY A 136 15.15 -4.56 3.50
C GLY A 136 14.83 -3.08 3.44
N VAL A 137 13.59 -2.70 3.11
CA VAL A 137 13.12 -1.31 3.01
C VAL A 137 13.16 -0.59 4.35
N MET A 138 13.02 -1.30 5.47
CA MET A 138 13.12 -0.67 6.80
C MET A 138 14.49 -0.05 7.10
N TRP A 139 15.51 -0.35 6.30
CA TRP A 139 16.89 0.10 6.48
C TRP A 139 17.29 1.27 5.56
N ILE A 140 16.36 1.76 4.73
CA ILE A 140 16.50 2.99 3.91
C ILE A 140 16.36 4.20 4.83
#